data_AF-A0A960ZXE6-F1
#
_entry.id   AF-A0A960ZXE6-F1
#
_cell.length_a   1.000
_cell.length_b   1.000
_cell.length_c   1.000
_cell.angle_alpha   90.00
_cell.angle_beta   90.00
_cell.angle_gamma   90.00
#
_symmetry.space_group_name_H-M   'P 1'
#
loop_
_entity.id
_entity.type
_entity.pdbx_description
1 polymer ?
#
loop_
_entity_poly.entity_id
_entity_poly.type
_entity_poly.pdbx_seq_one_letter_code
_entity_poly.pdbx_strand_id
1 'polypeptide(L)'
;VSEGLDDTLSRNPHLRLFFASGIYDLATPYFATEYTLRHLKTLQRNPQAAIEHRYFGGHMMYLEPTGLEALSRDFRAFVLKGQLR
;
A
#
# COMPACT_ATOMS: atom_id res chain seq x y z
N VAL A 1 -8.07 14.35 3.12
CA VAL A 1 -7.22 13.32 3.78
C VAL A 1 -5.86 13.19 3.10
N SER A 2 -5.74 13.25 1.77
CA SER A 2 -4.45 13.63 1.12
C SER A 2 -4.68 14.18 -0.29
N GLU A 3 -4.77 15.51 -0.41
CA GLU A 3 -5.01 16.16 -1.72
C GLU A 3 -3.85 15.97 -2.69
N GLY A 4 -2.61 16.04 -2.19
CA GLY A 4 -1.42 15.83 -3.01
C GLY A 4 -1.32 14.41 -3.59
N LEU A 5 -1.69 13.40 -2.81
CA LEU A 5 -1.68 12.00 -3.29
C LEU A 5 -2.77 11.77 -4.34
N ASP A 6 -3.97 12.34 -4.14
CA ASP A 6 -5.07 12.24 -5.13
C ASP A 6 -4.72 12.96 -6.43
N ASP A 7 -4.15 14.18 -6.34
CA ASP A 7 -3.68 14.94 -7.51
C ASP A 7 -2.58 14.20 -8.27
N THR A 8 -1.60 13.63 -7.56
CA THR A 8 -0.52 12.85 -8.19
C THR A 8 -1.05 11.62 -8.94
N LEU A 9 -1.97 10.86 -8.33
CA LEU A 9 -2.62 9.72 -8.98
C LEU A 9 -3.44 10.15 -10.20
N SER A 10 -4.07 11.33 -10.15
CA SER A 10 -4.86 11.86 -11.26
C SER A 10 -4.00 12.26 -12.46
N ARG A 11 -2.79 12.79 -12.20
CA ARG A 11 -1.85 13.26 -13.24
C ARG A 11 -1.02 12.13 -13.84
N ASN A 12 -0.79 11.05 -13.10
CA ASN A 12 -0.03 9.91 -13.58
C ASN A 12 -0.86 8.61 -13.50
N PRO A 13 -1.61 8.27 -14.56
CA PRO A 13 -2.38 7.02 -14.62
C PRO A 13 -1.55 5.74 -14.52
N HIS A 14 -0.23 5.83 -14.74
CA HIS A 14 0.70 4.71 -14.62
C HIS A 14 1.28 4.56 -13.21
N LEU A 15 1.09 5.56 -12.33
CA LEU A 15 1.53 5.46 -10.95
C LEU A 15 0.76 4.36 -10.22
N ARG A 16 1.50 3.54 -9.47
CA ARG A 16 0.97 2.45 -8.66
C ARG A 16 1.46 2.61 -7.24
N LEU A 17 0.58 2.42 -6.28
CA LEU A 17 0.86 2.51 -4.86
C LEU A 17 0.88 1.11 -4.24
N PHE A 18 1.84 0.89 -3.33
CA PHE A 18 1.95 -0.31 -2.53
C PHE A 18 1.99 0.10 -1.06
N PHE A 19 1.01 -0.32 -0.28
CA PHE A 19 0.92 -0.06 1.15
C PHE A 19 1.18 -1.35 1.92
N ALA A 20 2.15 -1.29 2.83
CA ALA A 20 2.51 -2.38 3.71
C ALA A 20 2.32 -1.93 5.15
N SER A 21 1.45 -2.60 5.90
CA SER A 21 1.17 -2.25 7.30
C SER A 21 1.34 -3.46 8.22
N GLY A 22 1.87 -3.24 9.42
CA GLY A 22 1.83 -4.23 10.50
C GLY A 22 0.47 -4.26 11.18
N ILE A 23 -0.07 -5.44 11.45
CA ILE A 23 -1.38 -5.57 12.12
C ILE A 23 -1.36 -5.09 13.58
N TYR A 24 -0.18 -5.07 14.21
CA TYR A 24 0.02 -4.59 15.59
C TYR A 24 0.70 -3.22 15.65
N ASP A 25 0.77 -2.50 14.52
CA ASP A 25 1.33 -1.16 14.50
C ASP A 25 0.35 -0.14 15.11
N LEU A 26 0.76 0.49 16.20
CA LEU A 26 0.02 1.56 16.86
C LEU A 26 0.57 2.96 16.54
N ALA A 27 1.75 3.06 15.94
CA ALA A 27 2.33 4.33 15.50
C ALA A 27 1.69 4.78 14.18
N THR A 28 1.51 3.83 13.25
CA THR A 28 0.79 4.04 11.98
C THR A 28 -0.25 2.93 11.75
N PRO A 29 -1.42 2.99 12.42
CA PRO A 29 -2.42 1.93 12.34
C PRO A 29 -2.91 1.70 10.91
N TYR A 30 -3.01 0.44 10.47
CA TYR A 30 -3.45 0.10 9.11
C TYR A 30 -4.84 0.66 8.77
N PHE A 31 -5.73 0.84 9.77
CA PHE A 31 -7.04 1.46 9.57
C PHE A 31 -6.94 2.92 9.08
N ALA A 32 -5.91 3.67 9.48
CA ALA A 32 -5.70 5.02 8.99
C ALA A 32 -5.32 5.01 7.49
N THR A 33 -4.54 4.02 7.06
CA THR A 33 -4.24 3.76 5.65
C THR A 33 -5.52 3.41 4.89
N GLU A 34 -6.30 2.43 5.37
CA GLU A 34 -7.57 2.01 4.75
C GLU A 34 -8.54 3.20 4.62
N TYR A 35 -8.67 4.00 5.68
CA TYR A 35 -9.47 5.23 5.67
C TYR A 35 -8.97 6.19 4.59
N THR A 36 -7.68 6.47 4.53
CA THR A 36 -7.10 7.39 3.55
C THR A 36 -7.40 6.93 2.12
N LEU A 37 -7.14 5.66 1.80
CA LEU A 37 -7.35 5.11 0.45
C LEU A 37 -8.81 5.18 0.01
N ARG A 38 -9.75 4.89 0.90
CA ARG A 38 -11.19 4.98 0.62
C ARG A 38 -11.65 6.41 0.29
N HIS A 39 -10.92 7.42 0.75
CA HIS A 39 -11.26 8.84 0.55
C HIS A 39 -10.48 9.50 -0.61
N LEU A 40 -9.65 8.75 -1.35
CA LEU A 40 -9.03 9.25 -2.58
C LEU A 40 -9.97 9.06 -3.76
N LYS A 41 -10.40 10.15 -4.40
CA LYS A 41 -11.37 10.12 -5.50
C LYS A 41 -10.82 9.33 -6.69
N THR A 42 -9.52 9.37 -6.90
CA THR A 42 -8.87 8.64 -7.98
C THR A 42 -8.89 7.13 -7.75
N LEU A 43 -8.74 6.66 -6.51
CA LEU A 43 -8.83 5.23 -6.20
C LEU A 43 -10.26 4.71 -6.20
N GLN A 44 -11.27 5.56 -5.95
CA GLN A 44 -12.66 5.19 -6.17
C GLN A 44 -12.96 4.87 -7.65
N ARG A 45 -12.29 5.56 -8.58
CA ARG A 45 -12.41 5.32 -10.03
C ARG A 45 -11.47 4.24 -10.56
N ASN A 46 -10.26 4.13 -9.98
CA ASN A 46 -9.24 3.17 -10.36
C ASN A 46 -8.67 2.48 -9.12
N PRO A 47 -9.41 1.53 -8.53
CA PRO A 47 -8.97 0.84 -7.31
C PRO A 47 -7.70 0.02 -7.51
N GLN A 48 -7.40 -0.38 -8.76
CA GLN A 48 -6.21 -1.16 -9.11
C GLN A 48 -4.90 -0.35 -9.07
N ALA A 49 -4.98 0.98 -8.94
CA ALA A 49 -3.81 1.85 -8.78
C ALA A 49 -3.16 1.74 -7.41
N ALA A 50 -3.82 1.13 -6.41
CA ALA A 50 -3.25 0.88 -5.10
C ALA A 50 -3.46 -0.58 -4.68
N ILE A 51 -2.47 -1.14 -4.01
CA ILE A 51 -2.59 -2.43 -3.32
C ILE A 51 -2.19 -2.24 -1.86
N GLU A 52 -2.96 -2.85 -0.96
CA GLU A 52 -2.72 -2.83 0.48
C GLU A 52 -2.47 -4.26 0.95
N HIS A 53 -1.38 -4.46 1.69
CA HIS A 53 -1.04 -5.69 2.37
C HIS A 53 -0.86 -5.45 3.86
N ARG A 54 -1.24 -6.47 4.64
CA ARG A 54 -1.11 -6.48 6.09
C ARG A 54 -0.24 -7.64 6.50
N TYR A 55 0.73 -7.37 7.36
CA TYR A 55 1.74 -8.32 7.77
C TYR A 55 1.66 -8.55 9.28
N PHE A 56 1.97 -9.77 9.69
CA PHE A 56 2.13 -10.08 11.10
C PHE A 56 3.35 -9.32 11.63
N GLY A 57 3.14 -8.46 12.63
CA GLY A 57 4.18 -7.58 13.18
C GLY A 57 3.64 -6.19 13.55
N GLY A 58 4.50 -5.40 14.20
CA GLY A 58 4.25 -3.99 14.52
C GLY A 58 4.72 -3.05 13.40
N HIS A 59 5.17 -1.86 13.77
CA HIS A 59 5.64 -0.84 12.82
C HIS A 59 6.73 -1.35 11.85
N MET A 60 7.66 -2.12 12.40
CA MET A 60 8.77 -2.74 11.66
C MET A 60 8.46 -4.21 11.40
N MET A 61 7.35 -4.48 10.70
CA MET A 61 6.82 -5.82 10.43
C MET A 61 7.81 -6.79 9.75
N TYR A 62 8.84 -6.26 9.10
CA TYR A 62 9.91 -7.04 8.47
C TYR A 62 10.99 -7.54 9.46
N LEU A 63 10.96 -7.14 10.73
CA LEU A 63 11.83 -7.73 11.76
C LEU A 63 11.33 -9.11 12.21
N GLU A 64 10.06 -9.39 12.00
CA GLU A 64 9.44 -10.69 12.22
C GLU A 64 9.66 -11.56 10.97
N PRO A 65 10.29 -12.75 11.08
CA PRO A 65 10.62 -13.58 9.91
C PRO A 65 9.44 -13.87 8.98
N THR A 66 8.28 -14.16 9.55
CA THR A 66 7.06 -14.43 8.78
C THR A 66 6.56 -13.18 8.04
N GLY A 67 6.68 -12.01 8.66
CA GLY A 67 6.37 -10.72 8.05
C GLY A 67 7.36 -10.34 6.94
N LEU A 68 8.65 -10.59 7.13
CA LEU A 68 9.69 -10.35 6.12
C LEU A 68 9.49 -11.18 4.86
N GLU A 69 9.23 -12.49 5.01
CA GLU A 69 9.02 -13.39 3.88
C GLU A 69 7.80 -12.96 3.06
N ALA A 70 6.68 -12.68 3.74
CA ALA A 70 5.45 -12.21 3.10
C ALA A 70 5.65 -10.87 2.38
N LEU A 71 6.26 -9.88 3.05
CA LEU A 71 6.55 -8.58 2.45
C LEU A 71 7.44 -8.71 1.22
N SER A 72 8.50 -9.51 1.31
CA SER A 72 9.47 -9.69 0.22
C SER A 72 8.81 -10.32 -1.01
N ARG A 73 7.98 -11.35 -0.82
CA ARG A 73 7.22 -12.00 -1.88
C ARG A 73 6.26 -11.02 -2.56
N ASP A 74 5.45 -10.33 -1.77
CA ASP A 74 4.39 -9.47 -2.29
C ASP A 74 4.97 -8.22 -2.98
N PHE A 75 6.03 -7.64 -2.43
CA PHE A 75 6.74 -6.51 -3.05
C PHE A 75 7.39 -6.91 -4.38
N ARG A 76 8.04 -8.08 -4.44
CA ARG A 76 8.59 -8.63 -5.69
C ARG A 76 7.50 -8.80 -6.75
N ALA A 77 6.36 -9.37 -6.38
CA ALA A 77 5.22 -9.52 -7.28
C ALA A 77 4.68 -8.17 -7.77
N PHE A 78 4.61 -7.17 -6.89
CA PHE A 78 4.17 -5.81 -7.23
C PHE A 78 5.09 -5.17 -8.29
N VAL A 79 6.41 -5.28 -8.12
CA VAL A 79 7.41 -4.73 -9.06
C VAL A 79 7.33 -5.44 -10.41
N LEU A 80 7.37 -6.78 -10.43
CA LEU A 80 7.35 -7.56 -11.68
C LEU A 80 6.06 -7.32 -12.49
N LYS A 81 4.90 -7.24 -11.83
CA LYS A 81 3.63 -6.88 -12.49
C LYS A 81 3.66 -5.46 -13.10
N GLY A 82 4.48 -4.57 -12.56
CA GLY A 82 4.65 -3.21 -13.06
C GLY A 82 5.56 -3.08 -14.27
N GLN A 83 6.53 -3.98 -14.39
CA GLN A 83 7.48 -4.01 -15.50
C GLN A 83 6.89 -4.61 -16.78
N LEU A 84 5.77 -5.35 -16.68
CA LEU A 84 5.10 -6.01 -17.80
C LEU A 84 4.05 -5.12 -18.50
N ARG A 85 4.22 -3.79 -18.48
CA ARG A 85 3.30 -2.84 -19.13
C ARG A 85 4.01 -1.95 -20.13
#